data_AF-A0A955C7E8-F1
#
_entry.id   AF-A0A955C7E8-F1
#
_cell.length_a   1.000
_cell.length_b   1.000
_cell.length_c   1.000
_cell.angle_alpha   90.00
_cell.angle_beta   90.00
_cell.angle_gamma   90.00
#
_symmetry.space_group_name_H-M   'P 1'
#
loop_
_entity.id
_entity.type
_entity.pdbx_description
1 polymer ?
#
loop_
_entity_poly.entity_id
_entity_poly.type
_entity_poly.pdbx_seq_one_letter_code
_entity_poly.pdbx_strand_id
1 'polypeptide(L)'
;MTCIRDCDPLPSRLPITRRTPITLSLLAMMSAVAMTGCAPRSVERYLGAAPEKLVGEYSDLFENQYAVIADFEAAHQLKLFTIDGPVGATKLKRDRKSGVPSTGTSGMRFVLRSSADVLVADNRNEPVLKLPSDWRDYRLLQASLYCPLQGLELETAIRSGSAEDGAEALSAIPLKQGWNLIRLDLSDASDVVDLANVTSLSFRIIELTAPVELFIDDIVLADNRMTFAGTPGQGEGGLYVQQEGRLINVGSPKRFELSFGNGQIVQWHALNRDRDKKINLVGAAGALGPIPVVLTDPDQVFDDEIPLVPEGFSSLGGLVSARQRIIEANDVVVVVECTWAFPDSVQDAVDHRTPFQQWTYAIYQTGQVFVTVECTTESGSFKPDSIGLVVSRKLVDDMVAGKHEPAGLNKDPLLQHLSFAWMEEPKNKTGLLWVLHDSRQYPQLRGMVDEATNVASVAAYGGRVEYPTHKTASMMTVWPTGNCSESVRESQAIYYCQKMDVKVVVGEASTGSKGDIDGDGFNEGLGAYMIKPDANQVHVELDGRRQPLVDPVFCIEGVNDREASVYFDYAIHESVARLSDGRLLIQIPKTITGESVLEVYLKNAPSNSQ
;
A
#
# COMPACT_ATOMS: atom_id res chain seq x y z
N MET A 1 44.72 41.12 -11.61
CA MET A 1 45.66 40.10 -12.12
C MET A 1 44.86 38.84 -12.37
N THR A 2 44.91 38.36 -13.60
CA THR A 2 44.11 37.30 -14.21
C THR A 2 44.31 35.94 -13.53
N CYS A 3 43.25 35.14 -13.39
CA CYS A 3 43.26 33.72 -13.78
C CYS A 3 41.84 33.11 -13.82
N ILE A 4 41.57 32.45 -14.94
CA ILE A 4 40.41 31.64 -15.32
C ILE A 4 40.68 30.19 -14.89
N ARG A 5 39.66 29.48 -14.36
CA ARG A 5 39.51 28.00 -14.31
C ARG A 5 38.00 27.72 -14.16
N ASP A 6 37.29 27.20 -15.15
CA ASP A 6 37.27 25.82 -15.68
C ASP A 6 37.05 24.75 -14.59
N CYS A 7 35.80 24.26 -14.53
CA CYS A 7 35.37 23.09 -13.78
C CYS A 7 35.43 21.88 -14.71
N ASP A 8 36.30 20.92 -14.40
CA ASP A 8 36.33 19.59 -15.02
C ASP A 8 35.29 18.63 -14.37
N PRO A 9 34.80 17.63 -15.12
CA PRO A 9 33.81 16.65 -14.67
C PRO A 9 34.43 15.50 -13.84
N LEU A 10 33.58 14.87 -13.02
CA LEU A 10 33.90 13.71 -12.17
C LEU A 10 34.39 12.48 -12.97
N PRO A 11 35.25 11.62 -12.39
CA PRO A 11 36.07 10.68 -13.14
C PRO A 11 35.34 9.38 -13.54
N SER A 12 35.71 8.91 -14.73
CA SER A 12 35.38 7.62 -15.33
C SER A 12 36.23 6.46 -14.80
N ARG A 13 35.57 5.31 -14.58
CA ARG A 13 36.02 3.90 -14.77
C ARG A 13 37.31 3.42 -14.10
N LEU A 14 37.18 2.29 -13.37
CA LEU A 14 38.26 1.31 -13.18
C LEU A 14 37.95 -0.01 -13.92
N PRO A 15 38.96 -0.72 -14.45
CA PRO A 15 38.78 -1.95 -15.21
C PRO A 15 38.94 -3.19 -14.32
N ILE A 16 38.09 -4.21 -14.52
CA ILE A 16 38.41 -5.57 -14.07
C ILE A 16 38.21 -6.52 -15.25
N THR A 17 39.29 -7.18 -15.66
CA THR A 17 39.33 -8.22 -16.69
C THR A 17 39.76 -9.56 -16.10
N ARG A 18 39.00 -10.64 -16.42
CA ARG A 18 39.38 -12.03 -16.81
C ARG A 18 38.30 -13.01 -16.29
N ARG A 19 37.40 -13.55 -17.14
CA ARG A 19 37.50 -14.78 -17.99
C ARG A 19 37.85 -16.05 -17.17
N THR A 20 36.95 -17.02 -16.99
CA THR A 20 36.61 -18.15 -17.91
C THR A 20 35.66 -19.13 -17.15
N PRO A 21 35.16 -20.24 -17.75
CA PRO A 21 34.27 -20.34 -18.91
C PRO A 21 32.95 -21.09 -18.60
N ILE A 22 32.04 -20.93 -19.55
CA ILE A 22 30.74 -21.59 -19.71
C ILE A 22 30.91 -23.11 -19.90
N THR A 23 30.11 -23.90 -19.18
CA THR A 23 29.81 -25.28 -19.58
C THR A 23 28.34 -25.35 -19.93
N LEU A 24 28.08 -25.42 -21.25
CA LEU A 24 26.78 -25.65 -21.84
C LEU A 24 26.39 -27.12 -21.61
N SER A 25 25.20 -27.38 -21.07
CA SER A 25 24.55 -28.68 -21.22
C SER A 25 23.10 -28.44 -21.63
N LEU A 26 22.85 -28.66 -22.92
CA LEU A 26 21.53 -28.84 -23.48
C LEU A 26 20.90 -30.09 -22.84
N LEU A 27 19.70 -29.95 -22.27
CA LEU A 27 18.74 -31.04 -22.25
C LEU A 27 17.38 -30.49 -22.65
N ALA A 28 16.97 -30.85 -23.86
CA ALA A 28 15.60 -30.72 -24.31
C ALA A 28 14.79 -31.88 -23.72
N MET A 29 13.72 -31.60 -22.97
CA MET A 29 12.65 -32.57 -22.76
C MET A 29 11.30 -31.91 -22.99
N MET A 30 10.52 -32.63 -23.79
CA MET A 30 9.23 -32.26 -24.34
C MET A 30 8.16 -32.10 -23.26
N SER A 31 7.27 -31.17 -23.55
CA SER A 31 5.99 -30.94 -22.91
C SER A 31 5.07 -32.17 -23.01
N ALA A 32 4.51 -32.58 -21.87
CA ALA A 32 3.22 -33.25 -21.78
C ALA A 32 2.49 -32.69 -20.55
N VAL A 33 1.75 -31.59 -20.75
CA VAL A 33 0.90 -31.02 -19.71
C VAL A 33 -0.39 -31.83 -19.68
N ALA A 34 -0.46 -32.80 -18.77
CA ALA A 34 -1.72 -33.34 -18.32
C ALA A 34 -2.34 -32.31 -17.35
N MET A 35 -3.40 -31.63 -17.77
CA MET A 35 -4.22 -30.83 -16.87
C MET A 35 -5.03 -31.77 -15.97
N THR A 36 -4.40 -32.25 -14.90
CA THR A 36 -5.11 -32.78 -13.74
C THR A 36 -5.56 -31.58 -12.90
N GLY A 37 -6.84 -31.23 -13.03
CA GLY A 37 -7.49 -30.33 -12.08
C GLY A 37 -7.49 -30.99 -10.70
N CYS A 38 -6.56 -30.58 -9.84
CA CYS A 38 -6.65 -30.86 -8.41
C CYS A 38 -7.80 -30.03 -7.86
N ALA A 39 -8.96 -30.66 -7.67
CA ALA A 39 -9.95 -30.12 -6.75
C ALA A 39 -9.28 -30.00 -5.36
N PRO A 40 -9.46 -28.88 -4.63
CA PRO A 40 -8.94 -28.78 -3.27
C PRO A 40 -9.48 -29.96 -2.46
N ARG A 41 -8.56 -30.70 -1.82
CA ARG A 41 -8.93 -31.81 -0.93
C ARG A 41 -9.81 -31.22 0.18
N SER A 42 -11.05 -31.68 0.27
CA SER A 42 -11.95 -31.35 1.36
C SER A 42 -11.31 -31.80 2.68
N VAL A 43 -10.78 -30.85 3.45
CA VAL A 43 -10.40 -31.08 4.84
C VAL A 43 -11.67 -31.50 5.58
N GLU A 44 -11.57 -32.63 6.30
CA GLU A 44 -12.66 -33.23 7.07
C GLU A 44 -13.22 -32.19 8.06
N ARG A 45 -14.47 -31.74 7.84
CA ARG A 45 -15.17 -30.78 8.71
C ARG A 45 -15.54 -31.46 10.02
N TYR A 46 -14.76 -31.25 11.07
CA TYR A 46 -15.16 -31.58 12.42
C TYR A 46 -16.12 -30.50 12.94
N LEU A 47 -17.27 -30.94 13.47
CA LEU A 47 -18.34 -30.12 14.03
C LEU A 47 -17.88 -29.42 15.33
N GLY A 48 -17.20 -28.29 15.17
CA GLY A 48 -17.03 -27.23 16.17
C GLY A 48 -18.07 -26.12 15.95
N ALA A 49 -17.88 -24.91 16.49
CA ALA A 49 -18.77 -23.75 16.35
C ALA A 49 -19.42 -23.70 14.96
N ALA A 50 -20.74 -23.50 14.90
CA ALA A 50 -21.46 -23.54 13.63
C ALA A 50 -20.73 -22.62 12.63
N PRO A 51 -20.18 -23.14 11.51
CA PRO A 51 -19.40 -22.38 10.54
C PRO A 51 -20.00 -21.00 10.20
N GLU A 52 -21.32 -20.95 10.13
CA GLU A 52 -22.15 -19.77 9.94
C GLU A 52 -21.93 -18.66 10.99
N LYS A 53 -21.69 -19.02 12.26
CA LYS A 53 -21.39 -18.07 13.33
C LYS A 53 -20.02 -17.42 13.18
N LEU A 54 -19.00 -18.21 12.82
CA LEU A 54 -17.66 -17.69 12.56
C LEU A 54 -17.69 -16.71 11.38
N VAL A 55 -18.33 -17.10 10.28
CA VAL A 55 -18.52 -16.25 9.09
C VAL A 55 -19.35 -14.99 9.42
N GLY A 56 -20.35 -15.11 10.29
CA GLY A 56 -21.17 -13.96 10.72
C GLY A 56 -20.44 -12.98 11.65
N GLU A 57 -19.49 -13.45 12.46
CA GLU A 57 -18.72 -12.62 13.38
C GLU A 57 -17.50 -11.96 12.71
N TYR A 58 -16.79 -12.70 11.88
CA TYR A 58 -15.50 -12.28 11.32
C TYR A 58 -15.65 -11.91 9.84
N SER A 59 -15.51 -10.62 9.53
CA SER A 59 -15.64 -10.08 8.16
C SER A 59 -14.62 -10.62 7.15
N ASP A 60 -13.53 -11.26 7.63
CA ASP A 60 -12.47 -11.82 6.80
C ASP A 60 -12.72 -13.30 6.43
N LEU A 61 -13.78 -13.90 6.96
CA LEU A 61 -14.14 -15.29 6.68
C LEU A 61 -15.24 -15.35 5.62
N PHE A 62 -14.98 -16.12 4.56
CA PHE A 62 -15.97 -16.42 3.53
C PHE A 62 -16.35 -17.90 3.57
N GLU A 63 -17.58 -18.22 3.15
CA GLU A 63 -18.04 -19.60 3.12
C GLU A 63 -17.08 -20.49 2.32
N ASN A 64 -16.60 -21.57 2.96
CA ASN A 64 -15.70 -22.57 2.38
C ASN A 64 -14.28 -22.09 2.05
N GLN A 65 -13.86 -20.90 2.50
CA GLN A 65 -12.53 -20.33 2.25
C GLN A 65 -11.71 -20.19 3.54
N TYR A 66 -11.88 -21.12 4.48
CA TYR A 66 -11.12 -21.12 5.73
C TYR A 66 -10.99 -22.53 6.31
N ALA A 67 -10.00 -22.71 7.20
CA ALA A 67 -9.81 -23.91 7.99
C ALA A 67 -9.72 -23.55 9.47
N VAL A 68 -10.53 -24.20 10.30
CA VAL A 68 -10.47 -24.05 11.76
C VAL A 68 -9.36 -24.96 12.28
N ILE A 69 -8.33 -24.36 12.89
CA ILE A 69 -7.30 -25.10 13.62
C ILE A 69 -7.87 -25.54 14.97
N ALA A 70 -8.46 -24.61 15.72
CA ALA A 70 -9.11 -24.89 16.99
C ALA A 70 -10.10 -23.79 17.38
N ASP A 71 -11.32 -24.18 17.73
CA ASP A 71 -12.37 -23.33 18.34
C ASP A 71 -12.75 -23.83 19.74
N PHE A 72 -11.98 -24.79 20.26
CA PHE A 72 -12.10 -25.42 21.58
C PHE A 72 -13.51 -25.92 21.97
N GLU A 73 -14.39 -26.15 20.99
CA GLU A 73 -15.71 -26.74 21.21
C GLU A 73 -15.64 -28.25 21.45
N ALA A 74 -14.49 -28.87 21.21
CA ALA A 74 -14.21 -30.26 21.56
C ALA A 74 -12.99 -30.38 22.47
N ALA A 75 -13.11 -31.15 23.55
CA ALA A 75 -12.03 -31.27 24.56
C ALA A 75 -10.71 -31.84 24.02
N HIS A 76 -10.76 -32.60 22.92
CA HIS A 76 -9.57 -33.16 22.29
C HIS A 76 -8.71 -32.09 21.59
N GLN A 77 -9.28 -30.92 21.24
CA GLN A 77 -8.52 -29.82 20.63
C GLN A 77 -7.45 -29.25 21.57
N LEU A 78 -7.64 -29.35 22.90
CA LEU A 78 -6.61 -28.97 23.88
C LEU A 78 -5.31 -29.75 23.72
N LYS A 79 -5.36 -30.98 23.17
CA LYS A 79 -4.19 -31.82 23.00
C LYS A 79 -3.24 -31.34 21.91
N LEU A 80 -3.70 -30.45 21.03
CA LEU A 80 -2.85 -29.80 20.04
C LEU A 80 -1.84 -28.87 20.70
N PHE A 81 -2.13 -28.39 21.91
CA PHE A 81 -1.37 -27.35 22.59
C PHE A 81 -0.61 -27.88 23.79
N THR A 82 0.53 -27.27 24.07
CA THR A 82 1.32 -27.45 25.28
C THR A 82 1.86 -26.10 25.75
N ILE A 83 2.27 -26.00 27.01
CA ILE A 83 3.09 -24.88 27.48
C ILE A 83 4.51 -25.40 27.62
N ASP A 84 5.41 -24.82 26.84
CA ASP A 84 6.85 -24.99 27.01
C ASP A 84 7.37 -23.88 27.93
N GLY A 85 8.25 -24.21 28.88
CA GLY A 85 8.74 -23.23 29.84
C GLY A 85 9.45 -23.86 31.06
N PRO A 86 10.26 -23.07 31.79
CA PRO A 86 11.09 -23.55 32.90
C PRO A 86 10.28 -23.92 34.15
N VAL A 87 9.10 -23.31 34.31
CA VAL A 87 8.19 -23.58 35.43
C VAL A 87 7.19 -24.63 34.95
N GLY A 88 7.47 -25.90 35.27
CA GLY A 88 6.87 -27.09 34.64
C GLY A 88 5.38 -27.02 34.27
N ALA A 89 5.02 -27.79 33.23
CA ALA A 89 3.75 -27.75 32.50
C ALA A 89 2.53 -27.29 33.31
N THR A 90 2.09 -26.04 33.05
CA THR A 90 0.79 -25.57 33.51
C THR A 90 -0.32 -26.36 32.79
N LYS A 91 -1.36 -26.75 33.53
CA LYS A 91 -2.50 -27.48 32.93
C LYS A 91 -3.33 -26.54 32.06
N LEU A 92 -3.37 -26.81 30.76
CA LEU A 92 -4.37 -26.28 29.84
C LEU A 92 -5.76 -26.76 30.26
N LYS A 93 -6.75 -25.87 30.22
CA LYS A 93 -8.13 -26.20 30.57
C LYS A 93 -9.07 -25.62 29.53
N ARG A 94 -10.04 -26.40 29.09
CA ARG A 94 -11.20 -25.86 28.37
C ARG A 94 -12.10 -25.15 29.38
N ASP A 95 -12.45 -23.91 29.09
CA ASP A 95 -13.37 -23.11 29.88
C ASP A 95 -14.64 -22.81 29.08
N ARG A 96 -15.77 -23.38 29.52
CA ARG A 96 -17.09 -23.27 28.87
C ARG A 96 -17.83 -21.96 29.16
N LYS A 97 -17.18 -21.01 29.84
CA LYS A 97 -17.74 -19.69 30.16
C LYS A 97 -16.93 -18.53 29.60
N SER A 98 -15.81 -18.85 28.95
CA SER A 98 -14.78 -17.87 28.59
C SER A 98 -14.40 -18.00 27.12
N GLY A 99 -15.28 -18.56 26.28
CA GLY A 99 -15.18 -18.44 24.82
C GLY A 99 -15.78 -17.12 24.33
N VAL A 100 -15.56 -16.79 23.06
CA VAL A 100 -16.15 -15.60 22.44
C VAL A 100 -17.66 -15.81 22.30
N PRO A 101 -18.53 -15.02 22.98
CA PRO A 101 -19.95 -15.35 23.08
C PRO A 101 -20.71 -15.39 21.75
N SER A 102 -20.23 -14.67 20.73
CA SER A 102 -20.83 -14.61 19.39
C SER A 102 -20.57 -15.87 18.56
N THR A 103 -19.42 -16.52 18.74
CA THR A 103 -18.98 -17.65 17.92
C THR A 103 -19.15 -18.99 18.63
N GLY A 104 -18.95 -19.01 19.95
CA GLY A 104 -18.93 -20.24 20.75
C GLY A 104 -19.25 -20.02 22.23
N THR A 105 -19.06 -21.08 23.01
CA THR A 105 -19.19 -21.05 24.47
C THR A 105 -17.90 -21.43 25.17
N SER A 106 -16.96 -22.06 24.46
CA SER A 106 -15.76 -22.64 25.05
C SER A 106 -14.50 -22.04 24.48
N GLY A 107 -13.58 -21.61 25.34
CA GLY A 107 -12.21 -21.26 24.96
C GLY A 107 -11.19 -22.13 25.67
N MET A 108 -9.92 -22.03 25.27
CA MET A 108 -8.79 -22.60 26.03
C MET A 108 -8.25 -21.58 27.02
N ARG A 109 -8.31 -21.91 28.31
CA ARG A 109 -7.68 -21.20 29.41
C ARG A 109 -6.28 -21.73 29.67
N PHE A 110 -5.33 -20.82 29.83
CA PHE A 110 -3.94 -21.15 30.16
C PHE A 110 -3.31 -20.05 31.02
N VAL A 111 -2.19 -20.36 31.70
CA VAL A 111 -1.48 -19.40 32.55
C VAL A 111 -0.02 -19.40 32.15
N LEU A 112 0.48 -18.24 31.76
CA LEU A 112 1.92 -17.98 31.59
C LEU A 112 2.44 -17.40 32.89
N ARG A 113 3.51 -17.96 33.44
CA ARG A 113 4.11 -17.60 34.73
C ARG A 113 5.37 -16.78 34.59
N SER A 114 6.01 -16.84 33.42
CA SER A 114 7.22 -16.11 33.07
C SER A 114 7.21 -15.74 31.59
N SER A 115 8.07 -14.82 31.16
CA SER A 115 8.27 -14.51 29.73
C SER A 115 8.94 -15.64 28.95
N ALA A 116 9.47 -16.65 29.64
CA ALA A 116 9.99 -17.87 29.03
C ALA A 116 8.90 -18.94 28.79
N ASP A 117 7.67 -18.72 29.30
CA ASP A 117 6.56 -19.63 29.04
C ASP A 117 5.97 -19.33 27.66
N VAL A 118 5.82 -20.35 26.83
CA VAL A 118 5.32 -20.27 25.46
C VAL A 118 4.19 -21.29 25.30
N LEU A 119 3.02 -20.83 24.85
CA LEU A 119 1.96 -21.72 24.39
C LEU A 119 2.30 -22.18 22.98
N VAL A 120 2.48 -23.48 22.77
CA VAL A 120 2.92 -24.06 21.49
C VAL A 120 1.87 -25.04 20.97
N ALA A 121 1.43 -24.84 19.73
CA ALA A 121 0.77 -25.85 18.91
C ALA A 121 1.80 -26.50 18.00
N ASP A 122 2.09 -27.79 18.19
CA ASP A 122 3.03 -28.51 17.33
C ASP A 122 2.54 -29.90 16.91
N ASN A 123 3.07 -30.38 15.80
CA ASN A 123 2.72 -31.68 15.24
C ASN A 123 3.50 -32.85 15.87
N ARG A 124 4.33 -32.60 16.89
CA ARG A 124 5.22 -33.61 17.48
C ARG A 124 4.53 -34.40 18.60
N ASN A 125 3.63 -33.75 19.33
CA ASN A 125 3.11 -34.29 20.58
C ASN A 125 1.81 -35.09 20.44
N GLU A 126 0.98 -34.83 19.43
CA GLU A 126 -0.30 -35.55 19.24
C GLU A 126 -0.37 -36.20 17.84
N PRO A 127 -0.46 -37.54 17.74
CA PRO A 127 -0.48 -38.23 16.45
C PRO A 127 -1.83 -38.13 15.74
N VAL A 128 -2.92 -37.86 16.48
CA VAL A 128 -4.31 -37.88 15.99
C VAL A 128 -4.76 -36.50 15.50
N LEU A 129 -4.52 -35.46 16.29
CA LEU A 129 -4.87 -34.09 15.93
C LEU A 129 -3.59 -33.34 15.57
N LYS A 130 -3.53 -32.85 14.33
CA LYS A 130 -2.36 -32.16 13.80
C LYS A 130 -2.75 -30.79 13.29
N LEU A 131 -1.87 -29.82 13.51
CA LEU A 131 -1.84 -28.56 12.78
C LEU A 131 -1.76 -28.87 11.27
N PRO A 132 -2.61 -28.28 10.42
CA PRO A 132 -2.45 -28.36 8.98
C PRO A 132 -1.02 -27.97 8.60
N SER A 133 -0.34 -28.76 7.78
CA SER A 133 1.06 -28.46 7.42
C SER A 133 1.16 -27.52 6.22
N ASP A 134 0.16 -27.48 5.35
CA ASP A 134 0.15 -26.65 4.14
C ASP A 134 -0.83 -25.49 4.31
N TRP A 135 -0.27 -24.28 4.38
CA TRP A 135 -0.99 -23.02 4.60
C TRP A 135 -1.05 -22.16 3.34
N ARG A 136 -0.52 -22.62 2.19
CA ARG A 136 -0.38 -21.81 0.96
C ARG A 136 -1.69 -21.30 0.37
N ASP A 137 -2.78 -22.01 0.64
CA ASP A 137 -4.12 -21.62 0.16
C ASP A 137 -4.70 -20.45 0.97
N TYR A 138 -4.16 -20.15 2.16
CA TYR A 138 -4.67 -19.11 3.05
C TYR A 138 -3.80 -17.85 3.00
N ARG A 139 -4.39 -16.72 3.40
CA ARG A 139 -3.74 -15.41 3.44
C ARG A 139 -3.66 -14.81 4.84
N LEU A 140 -4.53 -15.25 5.74
CA LEU A 140 -4.55 -14.80 7.14
C LEU A 140 -4.53 -15.98 8.10
N LEU A 141 -3.83 -15.80 9.21
CA LEU A 141 -4.10 -16.52 10.46
C LEU A 141 -4.84 -15.57 11.41
N GLN A 142 -5.98 -16.01 11.92
CA GLN A 142 -6.79 -15.29 12.89
C GLN A 142 -6.87 -16.07 14.20
N ALA A 143 -6.87 -15.36 15.33
CA ALA A 143 -7.13 -15.94 16.64
C ALA A 143 -7.79 -14.91 17.56
N SER A 144 -8.71 -15.35 18.40
CA SER A 144 -9.30 -14.53 19.46
C SER A 144 -8.56 -14.77 20.77
N LEU A 145 -7.98 -13.73 21.36
CA LEU A 145 -7.21 -13.83 22.61
C LEU A 145 -7.76 -12.84 23.65
N TYR A 146 -8.28 -13.36 24.76
CA TYR A 146 -8.62 -12.55 25.92
C TYR A 146 -7.39 -12.28 26.79
N CYS A 147 -7.13 -11.00 27.03
CA CYS A 147 -6.09 -10.53 27.94
C CYS A 147 -6.72 -9.80 29.13
N PRO A 148 -6.46 -10.20 30.39
CA PRO A 148 -7.02 -9.52 31.56
C PRO A 148 -6.29 -8.22 31.92
N LEU A 149 -5.06 -8.04 31.41
CA LEU A 149 -4.18 -6.92 31.73
C LEU A 149 -4.03 -5.98 30.52
N GLN A 150 -3.56 -4.76 30.78
CA GLN A 150 -3.19 -3.78 29.76
C GLN A 150 -1.67 -3.74 29.60
N GLY A 151 -1.20 -3.28 28.43
CA GLY A 151 0.23 -3.05 28.18
C GLY A 151 1.05 -4.32 28.02
N LEU A 152 0.40 -5.48 27.83
CA LEU A 152 1.11 -6.69 27.45
C LEU A 152 1.31 -6.73 25.95
N GLU A 153 2.41 -7.34 25.52
CA GLU A 153 2.73 -7.57 24.12
C GLU A 153 2.82 -9.07 23.86
N LEU A 154 2.02 -9.53 22.90
CA LEU A 154 1.99 -10.89 22.41
C LEU A 154 3.02 -11.04 21.31
N GLU A 155 3.98 -11.94 21.46
CA GLU A 155 4.75 -12.43 20.33
C GLU A 155 4.13 -13.73 19.83
N THR A 156 3.89 -13.80 18.52
CA THR A 156 3.46 -14.99 17.82
C THR A 156 4.57 -15.48 16.90
N ALA A 157 4.81 -16.79 16.86
CA ALA A 157 5.76 -17.37 15.93
C ALA A 157 5.11 -18.44 15.04
N ILE A 158 5.40 -18.38 13.74
CA ILE A 158 5.09 -19.44 12.79
C ILE A 158 6.40 -20.08 12.40
N ARG A 159 6.50 -21.40 12.49
CA ARG A 159 7.71 -22.15 12.14
C ARG A 159 7.45 -23.16 11.04
N SER A 160 8.38 -23.25 10.10
CA SER A 160 8.39 -24.26 9.04
C SER A 160 9.64 -25.13 9.10
N GLY A 161 9.61 -26.29 8.44
CA GLY A 161 10.78 -27.17 8.33
C GLY A 161 11.07 -28.02 9.57
N SER A 162 12.31 -28.53 9.68
CA SER A 162 12.71 -29.46 10.74
C SER A 162 12.94 -28.73 12.08
N ALA A 163 13.11 -29.51 13.16
CA ALA A 163 13.44 -28.98 14.48
C ALA A 163 14.85 -28.35 14.55
N GLU A 164 15.76 -28.70 13.64
CA GLU A 164 17.16 -28.26 13.66
C GLU A 164 17.42 -27.11 12.66
N ASP A 165 16.74 -27.13 11.51
CA ASP A 165 16.96 -26.17 10.40
C ASP A 165 15.68 -25.39 10.04
N GLY A 166 14.75 -25.26 11.00
CA GLY A 166 13.47 -24.61 10.76
C GLY A 166 13.60 -23.09 10.70
N ALA A 167 12.93 -22.47 9.74
CA ALA A 167 12.77 -21.02 9.71
C ALA A 167 11.58 -20.61 10.58
N GLU A 168 11.66 -19.43 11.19
CA GLU A 168 10.66 -18.90 12.12
C GLU A 168 10.34 -17.45 11.77
N ALA A 169 9.05 -17.17 11.51
CA ALA A 169 8.52 -15.83 11.32
C ALA A 169 7.90 -15.36 12.63
N LEU A 170 8.35 -14.20 13.13
CA LEU A 170 7.89 -13.59 14.38
C LEU A 170 6.98 -12.40 14.10
N SER A 171 5.99 -12.19 14.96
CA SER A 171 5.18 -10.96 14.96
C SER A 171 4.87 -10.55 16.39
N ALA A 172 4.99 -9.26 16.67
CA ALA A 172 4.72 -8.66 17.96
C ALA A 172 3.41 -7.85 17.88
N ILE A 173 2.49 -8.08 18.81
CA ILE A 173 1.15 -7.50 18.80
C ILE A 173 0.82 -6.97 20.20
N PRO A 174 0.62 -5.66 20.35
CA PRO A 174 0.23 -5.11 21.63
C PRO A 174 -1.23 -5.49 21.94
N LEU A 175 -1.48 -5.96 23.16
CA LEU A 175 -2.78 -6.45 23.60
C LEU A 175 -3.56 -5.38 24.38
N LYS A 176 -4.85 -5.26 24.05
CA LYS A 176 -5.84 -4.56 24.87
C LYS A 176 -6.33 -5.48 25.97
N GLN A 177 -6.77 -4.87 27.08
CA GLN A 177 -7.58 -5.60 28.05
C GLN A 177 -8.93 -6.00 27.39
N GLY A 178 -9.34 -7.24 27.61
CA GLY A 178 -10.50 -7.84 26.96
C GLY A 178 -10.12 -8.76 25.81
N TRP A 179 -11.08 -9.02 24.92
CA TRP A 179 -10.86 -9.82 23.72
C TRP A 179 -10.12 -9.04 22.64
N ASN A 180 -9.07 -9.64 22.10
CA ASN A 180 -8.28 -9.14 20.99
C ASN A 180 -8.47 -10.07 19.80
N LEU A 181 -8.74 -9.51 18.63
CA LEU A 181 -8.72 -10.27 17.38
C LEU A 181 -7.33 -10.12 16.75
N ILE A 182 -6.52 -11.16 16.92
CA ILE A 182 -5.18 -11.29 16.36
C ILE A 182 -5.32 -11.63 14.88
N ARG A 183 -4.63 -10.90 14.01
CA ARG A 183 -4.57 -11.13 12.56
C ARG A 183 -3.12 -11.10 12.12
N LEU A 184 -2.60 -12.22 11.65
CA LEU A 184 -1.28 -12.31 11.02
C LEU A 184 -1.46 -12.46 9.52
N ASP A 185 -0.81 -11.59 8.75
CA ASP A 185 -0.71 -11.76 7.30
C ASP A 185 0.29 -12.88 7.00
N LEU A 186 -0.18 -13.92 6.31
CA LEU A 186 0.69 -15.05 5.96
C LEU A 186 1.64 -14.69 4.82
N SER A 187 1.38 -13.61 4.08
CA SER A 187 2.29 -13.10 3.05
C SER A 187 3.60 -12.61 3.69
N ASP A 188 3.51 -11.86 4.79
CA ASP A 188 4.67 -11.39 5.57
C ASP A 188 5.46 -12.58 6.13
N ALA A 189 4.75 -13.60 6.64
CA ALA A 189 5.40 -14.82 7.12
C ALA A 189 6.09 -15.60 5.99
N SER A 190 5.51 -15.62 4.79
CA SER A 190 6.02 -16.40 3.65
C SER A 190 7.38 -15.95 3.12
N ASP A 191 7.81 -14.72 3.45
CA ASP A 191 9.15 -14.23 3.15
C ASP A 191 10.24 -14.96 3.96
N VAL A 192 9.86 -15.54 5.11
CA VAL A 192 10.77 -16.21 6.04
C VAL A 192 10.51 -17.71 6.12
N VAL A 193 9.24 -18.14 6.11
CA VAL A 193 8.84 -19.54 6.31
C VAL A 193 8.21 -20.18 5.08
N ASP A 194 8.49 -21.47 4.87
CA ASP A 194 7.80 -22.27 3.86
C ASP A 194 6.38 -22.64 4.34
N LEU A 195 5.39 -21.90 3.85
CA LEU A 195 3.98 -22.16 4.16
C LEU A 195 3.50 -23.54 3.70
N ALA A 196 4.21 -24.25 2.81
CA ALA A 196 3.84 -25.62 2.45
C ALA A 196 4.14 -26.64 3.56
N ASN A 197 4.93 -26.26 4.56
CA ASN A 197 5.44 -27.15 5.60
C ASN A 197 5.52 -26.45 6.97
N VAL A 198 4.41 -25.86 7.41
CA VAL A 198 4.26 -25.31 8.76
C VAL A 198 4.24 -26.44 9.78
N THR A 199 5.11 -26.35 10.78
CA THR A 199 5.30 -27.40 11.79
C THR A 199 4.93 -26.97 13.20
N SER A 200 4.91 -25.66 13.47
CA SER A 200 4.55 -25.11 14.77
C SER A 200 3.97 -23.70 14.66
N LEU A 201 3.04 -23.40 15.57
CA LEU A 201 2.51 -22.07 15.87
C LEU A 201 2.67 -21.82 17.37
N SER A 202 3.21 -20.68 17.77
CA SER A 202 3.43 -20.37 19.18
C SER A 202 2.98 -18.96 19.58
N PHE A 203 2.71 -18.79 20.87
CA PHE A 203 2.26 -17.56 21.50
C PHE A 203 3.00 -17.35 22.82
N ARG A 204 3.64 -16.20 23.01
CA ARG A 204 4.28 -15.81 24.28
C ARG A 204 4.05 -14.35 24.61
N ILE A 205 4.28 -13.96 25.87
CA ILE A 205 4.28 -12.56 26.28
C ILE A 205 5.73 -12.12 26.47
N ILE A 206 6.15 -11.08 25.74
CA ILE A 206 7.56 -10.65 25.66
C ILE A 206 8.09 -10.24 27.04
N GLU A 207 7.33 -9.41 27.76
CA GLU A 207 7.66 -8.96 29.10
C GLU A 207 6.55 -9.31 30.09
N LEU A 208 6.82 -10.30 30.95
CA LEU A 208 5.86 -10.76 31.94
C LEU A 208 6.44 -10.68 33.35
N THR A 209 5.93 -9.75 34.16
CA THR A 209 6.40 -9.49 35.53
C THR A 209 5.64 -10.28 36.60
N ALA A 210 4.45 -10.78 36.28
CA ALA A 210 3.62 -11.62 37.15
C ALA A 210 2.82 -12.62 36.32
N PRO A 211 2.44 -13.79 36.87
CA PRO A 211 1.64 -14.75 36.13
C PRO A 211 0.35 -14.16 35.58
N VAL A 212 0.08 -14.40 34.30
CA VAL A 212 -1.12 -13.94 33.60
C VAL A 212 -1.95 -15.13 33.14
N GLU A 213 -3.25 -15.06 33.41
CA GLU A 213 -4.22 -16.02 32.89
C GLU A 213 -4.82 -15.49 31.59
N LEU A 214 -4.68 -16.25 30.53
CA LEU A 214 -5.13 -15.90 29.19
C LEU A 214 -6.19 -16.91 28.71
N PHE A 215 -7.01 -16.48 27.76
CA PHE A 215 -7.94 -17.34 27.07
C PHE A 215 -7.75 -17.16 25.57
N ILE A 216 -7.65 -18.26 24.83
CA ILE A 216 -7.58 -18.24 23.38
C ILE A 216 -8.73 -19.04 22.79
N ASP A 217 -9.26 -18.55 21.68
CA ASP A 217 -10.39 -19.10 20.96
C ASP A 217 -10.26 -18.84 19.45
N ASP A 218 -11.07 -19.52 18.64
CA ASP A 218 -11.23 -19.28 17.19
C ASP A 218 -9.91 -19.11 16.42
N ILE A 219 -9.02 -20.10 16.49
CA ILE A 219 -7.78 -20.14 15.70
C ILE A 219 -8.12 -20.65 14.30
N VAL A 220 -8.07 -19.76 13.30
CA VAL A 220 -8.57 -19.99 11.94
C VAL A 220 -7.55 -19.53 10.90
N LEU A 221 -7.33 -20.35 9.89
CA LEU A 221 -6.65 -19.96 8.64
C LEU A 221 -7.71 -19.52 7.64
N ALA A 222 -7.57 -18.33 7.05
CA ALA A 222 -8.55 -17.78 6.13
C ALA A 222 -7.91 -17.39 4.79
N ASP A 223 -8.54 -17.79 3.70
CA ASP A 223 -8.32 -17.20 2.38
C ASP A 223 -9.30 -16.04 2.23
N ASN A 224 -8.89 -14.85 2.67
CA ASN A 224 -9.75 -13.67 2.67
C ASN A 224 -9.66 -12.88 1.34
N ARG A 225 -9.36 -13.57 0.23
CA ARG A 225 -9.23 -12.91 -1.07
C ARG A 225 -10.57 -12.34 -1.51
N MET A 226 -10.62 -11.03 -1.71
CA MET A 226 -11.81 -10.33 -2.20
C MET A 226 -11.47 -9.50 -3.43
N THR A 227 -12.25 -9.62 -4.50
CA THR A 227 -12.15 -8.75 -5.67
C THR A 227 -13.23 -7.66 -5.58
N PHE A 228 -12.81 -6.40 -5.60
CA PHE A 228 -13.71 -5.25 -5.52
C PHE A 228 -14.05 -4.68 -6.90
N ALA A 229 -13.10 -4.71 -7.83
CA ALA A 229 -13.27 -4.26 -9.20
C ALA A 229 -12.36 -5.03 -10.16
N GLY A 230 -12.80 -5.16 -11.41
CA GLY A 230 -12.05 -5.86 -12.46
C GLY A 230 -11.79 -7.34 -12.14
N THR A 231 -10.90 -7.98 -12.90
CA THR A 231 -10.37 -9.30 -12.57
C THR A 231 -8.92 -9.36 -13.00
N PRO A 232 -7.97 -9.74 -12.12
CA PRO A 232 -6.57 -9.87 -12.49
C PRO A 232 -6.43 -10.77 -13.74
N GLY A 233 -5.76 -10.24 -14.77
CA GLY A 233 -5.49 -10.97 -16.01
C GLY A 233 -6.63 -11.06 -17.02
N GLN A 234 -7.82 -10.50 -16.74
CA GLN A 234 -8.90 -10.36 -17.73
C GLN A 234 -8.98 -8.94 -18.27
N GLY A 235 -9.10 -8.81 -19.59
CA GLY A 235 -9.13 -7.51 -20.29
C GLY A 235 -7.76 -6.85 -20.36
N GLU A 236 -7.46 -6.17 -21.48
CA GLU A 236 -6.35 -5.22 -21.51
C GLU A 236 -6.88 -3.84 -21.11
N GLY A 237 -6.12 -3.10 -20.30
CA GLY A 237 -6.37 -1.67 -20.05
C GLY A 237 -7.05 -1.36 -18.71
N GLY A 238 -8.18 -2.00 -18.38
CA GLY A 238 -8.94 -1.68 -17.17
C GLY A 238 -8.19 -1.92 -15.85
N LEU A 239 -8.58 -1.19 -14.80
CA LEU A 239 -8.10 -1.43 -13.44
C LEU A 239 -8.77 -2.65 -12.80
N TYR A 240 -8.04 -3.30 -11.89
CA TYR A 240 -8.60 -4.24 -10.92
C TYR A 240 -8.17 -3.86 -9.50
N VAL A 241 -8.98 -4.26 -8.54
CA VAL A 241 -8.72 -4.11 -7.11
C VAL A 241 -9.03 -5.42 -6.42
N GLN A 242 -8.05 -5.93 -5.67
CA GLN A 242 -8.17 -7.16 -4.92
C GLN A 242 -7.56 -6.98 -3.53
N GLN A 243 -8.21 -7.47 -2.49
CA GLN A 243 -7.59 -7.64 -1.18
C GLN A 243 -7.07 -9.07 -1.07
N GLU A 244 -5.83 -9.24 -0.61
CA GLU A 244 -5.23 -10.53 -0.25
C GLU A 244 -4.53 -10.38 1.09
N GLY A 245 -5.00 -11.08 2.12
CA GLY A 245 -4.49 -10.85 3.48
C GLY A 245 -4.86 -9.46 3.96
N ARG A 246 -3.87 -8.70 4.42
CA ARG A 246 -3.97 -7.28 4.76
C ARG A 246 -3.60 -6.38 3.59
N LEU A 247 -3.12 -6.95 2.48
CA LEU A 247 -2.71 -6.18 1.31
C LEU A 247 -3.93 -5.80 0.46
N ILE A 248 -3.92 -4.56 -0.05
CA ILE A 248 -4.81 -4.14 -1.14
C ILE A 248 -3.95 -4.05 -2.40
N ASN A 249 -4.25 -4.89 -3.39
CA ASN A 249 -3.60 -4.90 -4.68
C ASN A 249 -4.43 -4.11 -5.68
N VAL A 250 -3.81 -3.13 -6.34
CA VAL A 250 -4.41 -2.32 -7.40
C VAL A 250 -3.55 -2.42 -8.64
N GLY A 251 -4.11 -2.81 -9.77
CA GLY A 251 -3.31 -2.95 -10.98
C GLY A 251 -4.08 -2.78 -12.27
N SER A 252 -3.33 -2.67 -13.37
CA SER A 252 -3.84 -2.75 -14.74
C SER A 252 -3.10 -3.89 -15.44
N PRO A 253 -3.81 -4.93 -15.94
CA PRO A 253 -3.16 -6.10 -16.52
C PRO A 253 -2.17 -5.72 -17.62
N LYS A 254 -0.98 -6.35 -17.62
CA LYS A 254 0.13 -6.07 -18.54
C LYS A 254 0.75 -4.67 -18.44
N ARG A 255 0.34 -3.84 -17.47
CA ARG A 255 0.94 -2.52 -17.23
C ARG A 255 1.66 -2.49 -15.88
N PHE A 256 0.91 -2.56 -14.79
CA PHE A 256 1.46 -2.46 -13.44
C PHE A 256 0.58 -3.15 -12.39
N GLU A 257 1.14 -3.38 -11.21
CA GLU A 257 0.42 -3.68 -9.97
C GLU A 257 1.10 -2.97 -8.79
N LEU A 258 0.29 -2.39 -7.92
CA LEU A 258 0.64 -1.76 -6.65
C LEU A 258 0.07 -2.61 -5.52
N SER A 259 0.84 -2.84 -4.47
CA SER A 259 0.33 -3.46 -3.24
C SER A 259 0.45 -2.47 -2.09
N PHE A 260 -0.67 -2.22 -1.42
CA PHE A 260 -0.76 -1.39 -0.22
C PHE A 260 -0.73 -2.28 1.01
N GLY A 261 0.20 -2.04 1.91
CA GLY A 261 0.36 -2.77 3.17
C GLY A 261 0.80 -1.81 4.26
N ASN A 262 0.32 -2.03 5.49
CA ASN A 262 0.60 -1.15 6.62
C ASN A 262 0.38 0.33 6.29
N GLY A 263 -0.65 0.66 5.50
CA GLY A 263 -0.98 2.04 5.14
C GLY A 263 -0.05 2.70 4.10
N GLN A 264 0.79 1.96 3.39
CA GLN A 264 1.69 2.52 2.37
C GLN A 264 1.82 1.61 1.15
N ILE A 265 2.39 2.11 0.05
CA ILE A 265 2.76 1.28 -1.10
C ILE A 265 4.02 0.49 -0.74
N VAL A 266 3.87 -0.81 -0.51
CA VAL A 266 4.95 -1.73 -0.12
C VAL A 266 5.49 -2.52 -1.31
N GLN A 267 4.71 -2.61 -2.40
CA GLN A 267 5.16 -3.23 -3.64
C GLN A 267 4.68 -2.44 -4.86
N TRP A 268 5.52 -2.39 -5.89
CA TRP A 268 5.14 -1.91 -7.23
C TRP A 268 5.83 -2.79 -8.26
N HIS A 269 5.04 -3.48 -9.08
CA HIS A 269 5.49 -4.31 -10.20
C HIS A 269 5.19 -3.65 -11.54
N ALA A 270 6.17 -3.60 -12.44
CA ALA A 270 5.99 -3.20 -13.84
C ALA A 270 5.67 -4.42 -14.71
N LEU A 271 4.38 -4.79 -14.79
CA LEU A 271 3.89 -6.03 -15.41
C LEU A 271 4.12 -6.11 -16.93
N ASN A 272 4.32 -4.97 -17.60
CA ASN A 272 4.70 -4.94 -19.02
C ASN A 272 6.05 -5.64 -19.28
N ARG A 273 6.95 -5.60 -18.30
CA ARG A 273 8.29 -6.18 -18.36
C ARG A 273 8.39 -7.46 -17.53
N ASP A 274 7.76 -7.47 -16.36
CA ASP A 274 7.85 -8.54 -15.38
C ASP A 274 6.46 -9.06 -15.04
N ARG A 275 5.91 -9.85 -15.96
CA ARG A 275 4.57 -10.44 -15.83
C ARG A 275 4.45 -11.38 -14.63
N ASP A 276 5.56 -11.95 -14.19
CA ASP A 276 5.62 -12.91 -13.10
C ASP A 276 5.86 -12.24 -11.74
N LYS A 277 5.93 -10.89 -11.67
CA LYS A 277 6.10 -10.11 -10.44
C LYS A 277 7.36 -10.47 -9.64
N LYS A 278 8.44 -10.88 -10.31
CA LYS A 278 9.73 -11.26 -9.69
C LYS A 278 10.52 -10.07 -9.13
N ILE A 279 10.25 -8.88 -9.65
CA ILE A 279 10.97 -7.64 -9.35
C ILE A 279 9.96 -6.69 -8.71
N ASN A 280 10.03 -6.59 -7.38
CA ASN A 280 9.41 -5.48 -6.66
C ASN A 280 10.31 -4.24 -6.79
N LEU A 281 9.75 -3.15 -7.33
CA LEU A 281 10.46 -1.87 -7.48
C LEU A 281 10.68 -1.16 -6.14
N VAL A 282 9.89 -1.45 -5.09
CA VAL A 282 10.03 -0.80 -3.78
C VAL A 282 11.22 -1.38 -3.00
N GLY A 283 11.42 -2.70 -3.05
CA GLY A 283 12.41 -3.42 -2.23
C GLY A 283 11.74 -4.19 -1.09
N ALA A 284 12.51 -4.97 -0.33
CA ALA A 284 11.97 -5.80 0.75
C ALA A 284 11.77 -5.01 2.06
N ALA A 285 12.55 -3.96 2.29
CA ALA A 285 12.63 -3.25 3.58
C ALA A 285 12.02 -1.84 3.55
N GLY A 286 11.27 -1.48 2.50
CA GLY A 286 10.87 -0.10 2.26
C GLY A 286 9.41 0.06 1.86
N ALA A 287 9.00 1.33 1.85
CA ALA A 287 7.77 1.78 1.22
C ALA A 287 8.13 2.85 0.17
N LEU A 288 7.33 2.94 -0.88
CA LEU A 288 7.63 3.83 -2.01
C LEU A 288 7.51 5.31 -1.63
N GLY A 289 6.56 5.67 -0.76
CA GLY A 289 6.22 7.05 -0.42
C GLY A 289 5.15 7.70 -1.30
N PRO A 290 4.96 9.03 -1.20
CA PRO A 290 5.72 9.96 -0.36
C PRO A 290 5.48 9.73 1.14
N ILE A 291 6.55 9.55 1.91
CA ILE A 291 6.50 9.33 3.37
C ILE A 291 6.90 10.64 4.08
N PRO A 292 6.08 11.20 4.98
CA PRO A 292 6.48 12.31 5.84
C PRO A 292 7.69 11.93 6.68
N VAL A 293 8.65 12.84 6.80
CA VAL A 293 9.82 12.69 7.69
C VAL A 293 9.99 13.96 8.53
N VAL A 294 10.34 13.81 9.81
CA VAL A 294 10.67 14.94 10.69
C VAL A 294 12.12 15.30 10.49
N LEU A 295 12.42 16.58 10.29
CA LEU A 295 13.78 17.07 10.08
C LEU A 295 14.17 17.92 11.29
N THR A 296 15.08 17.39 12.13
CA THR A 296 15.52 18.05 13.36
C THR A 296 16.48 19.21 13.11
N ASP A 297 17.23 19.17 12.03
CA ASP A 297 18.08 20.27 11.59
C ASP A 297 18.17 20.23 10.05
N PRO A 298 17.63 21.24 9.34
CA PRO A 298 17.67 21.28 7.87
C PRO A 298 19.09 21.44 7.31
N ASP A 299 20.04 21.90 8.13
CA ASP A 299 21.45 22.11 7.79
C ASP A 299 22.36 20.96 8.27
N GLN A 300 21.98 20.19 9.31
CA GLN A 300 22.48 18.82 9.52
C GLN A 300 21.72 17.85 8.61
N VAL A 301 21.85 18.15 7.33
CA VAL A 301 22.04 17.22 6.21
C VAL A 301 22.12 15.79 6.72
N PHE A 302 21.04 15.01 6.51
CA PHE A 302 20.98 13.56 6.66
C PHE A 302 22.39 12.97 6.54
N ASP A 303 22.98 12.51 7.66
CA ASP A 303 24.06 11.54 7.60
C ASP A 303 23.53 10.38 6.72
N ASP A 304 24.36 9.69 5.95
CA ASP A 304 24.02 8.90 4.74
C ASP A 304 22.86 7.85 4.83
N GLU A 305 22.17 7.75 5.96
CA GLU A 305 21.03 6.91 6.24
C GLU A 305 19.79 7.78 6.60
N ILE A 306 18.75 7.76 5.77
CA ILE A 306 17.40 8.08 6.25
C ILE A 306 16.84 6.80 6.84
N PRO A 307 16.45 6.76 8.12
CA PRO A 307 15.64 5.67 8.62
C PRO A 307 14.35 5.67 7.79
N LEU A 308 14.17 4.64 6.95
CA LEU A 308 12.91 4.36 6.25
C LEU A 308 11.76 4.09 7.23
N VAL A 309 12.11 3.87 8.50
CA VAL A 309 11.23 3.73 9.66
C VAL A 309 10.91 5.14 10.21
N PRO A 310 9.74 5.39 10.84
CA PRO A 310 9.32 6.72 11.31
C PRO A 310 10.11 7.21 12.55
N GLU A 311 11.44 7.08 12.56
CA GLU A 311 12.30 7.69 13.57
C GLU A 311 12.07 9.21 13.54
N GLY A 312 11.55 9.74 14.65
CA GLY A 312 11.11 11.15 14.76
C GLY A 312 9.62 11.33 15.07
N PHE A 313 8.76 10.36 14.70
CA PHE A 313 7.33 10.41 15.05
C PHE A 313 6.99 9.70 16.37
N SER A 314 7.97 9.15 17.08
CA SER A 314 7.78 8.57 18.42
C SER A 314 7.20 9.57 19.43
N SER A 315 7.36 10.87 19.16
CA SER A 315 6.78 11.95 19.96
C SER A 315 5.29 12.21 19.67
N LEU A 316 4.74 11.68 18.57
CA LEU A 316 3.31 11.69 18.29
C LEU A 316 2.55 10.60 19.06
N GLY A 317 3.25 9.54 19.48
CA GLY A 317 2.73 8.43 20.24
C GLY A 317 3.71 7.26 20.26
N GLY A 318 3.62 6.41 21.28
CA GLY A 318 4.49 5.23 21.44
C GLY A 318 4.21 4.09 20.47
N LEU A 319 3.09 4.15 19.74
CA LEU A 319 2.64 3.11 18.81
C LEU A 319 2.27 3.71 17.45
N VAL A 320 2.30 2.89 16.40
CA VAL A 320 1.76 3.23 15.08
C VAL A 320 0.63 2.26 14.74
N SER A 321 -0.57 2.80 14.55
CA SER A 321 -1.74 2.06 14.09
C SER A 321 -2.02 2.39 12.64
N ALA A 322 -1.76 1.43 11.75
CA ALA A 322 -2.01 1.58 10.32
C ALA A 322 -3.40 1.08 9.92
N ARG A 323 -4.12 1.89 9.14
CA ARG A 323 -5.39 1.56 8.51
C ARG A 323 -5.32 1.85 7.01
N GLN A 324 -6.00 1.02 6.21
CA GLN A 324 -6.18 1.25 4.79
C GLN A 324 -7.61 0.92 4.39
N ARG A 325 -8.14 1.64 3.41
CA ARG A 325 -9.52 1.49 2.92
C ARG A 325 -9.61 1.85 1.44
N ILE A 326 -10.37 1.06 0.70
CA ILE A 326 -10.77 1.39 -0.67
C ILE A 326 -11.94 2.39 -0.58
N ILE A 327 -11.75 3.57 -1.15
CA ILE A 327 -12.77 4.63 -1.22
C ILE A 327 -13.56 4.52 -2.52
N GLU A 328 -12.87 4.21 -3.61
CA GLU A 328 -13.44 4.08 -4.95
C GLU A 328 -12.75 2.93 -5.68
N ALA A 329 -13.51 2.13 -6.41
CA ALA A 329 -12.95 1.06 -7.24
C ALA A 329 -13.82 0.86 -8.49
N ASN A 330 -13.32 1.30 -9.64
CA ASN A 330 -13.89 1.05 -10.94
C ASN A 330 -12.76 0.81 -11.97
N ASP A 331 -13.11 0.67 -13.25
CA ASP A 331 -12.16 0.39 -14.32
C ASP A 331 -11.31 1.59 -14.75
N VAL A 332 -11.73 2.82 -14.42
CA VAL A 332 -11.04 4.09 -14.75
C VAL A 332 -10.12 4.54 -13.62
N VAL A 333 -10.62 4.56 -12.39
CA VAL A 333 -9.90 5.02 -11.19
C VAL A 333 -10.09 4.08 -10.01
N VAL A 334 -9.05 3.99 -9.20
CA VAL A 334 -9.11 3.39 -7.87
C VAL A 334 -8.60 4.41 -6.87
N VAL A 335 -9.35 4.64 -5.79
CA VAL A 335 -8.93 5.54 -4.71
C VAL A 335 -8.71 4.73 -3.44
N VAL A 336 -7.49 4.76 -2.91
CA VAL A 336 -7.11 4.11 -1.65
C VAL A 336 -6.75 5.17 -0.63
N GLU A 337 -7.40 5.12 0.53
CA GLU A 337 -7.06 5.94 1.70
C GLU A 337 -6.26 5.11 2.68
N CYS A 338 -5.13 5.65 3.11
CA CYS A 338 -4.29 5.06 4.15
C CYS A 338 -4.13 6.04 5.30
N THR A 339 -4.08 5.54 6.53
CA THR A 339 -3.90 6.36 7.73
C THR A 339 -2.95 5.68 8.69
N TRP A 340 -1.98 6.43 9.19
CA TRP A 340 -1.25 6.11 10.40
C TRP A 340 -1.76 7.00 11.53
N ALA A 341 -2.23 6.37 12.59
CA ALA A 341 -2.51 7.05 13.86
C ALA A 341 -1.38 6.75 14.84
N PHE A 342 -1.08 7.71 15.70
CA PHE A 342 -0.01 7.61 16.70
C PHE A 342 -0.59 7.65 18.11
N PRO A 343 -1.19 6.56 18.60
CA PRO A 343 -1.73 6.53 19.94
C PRO A 343 -0.62 6.25 20.97
N ASP A 344 -0.79 6.76 22.20
CA ASP A 344 0.08 6.41 23.33
C ASP A 344 -0.19 4.99 23.86
N SER A 345 -1.43 4.52 23.68
CA SER A 345 -1.86 3.17 24.06
C SER A 345 -2.75 2.56 22.99
N VAL A 346 -2.82 1.22 22.92
CA VAL A 346 -3.66 0.54 21.92
C VAL A 346 -5.15 0.94 22.04
N GLN A 347 -5.59 1.32 23.24
CA GLN A 347 -6.95 1.76 23.53
C GLN A 347 -7.29 3.09 22.84
N ASP A 348 -6.33 4.00 22.75
CA ASP A 348 -6.52 5.34 22.18
C ASP A 348 -6.60 5.31 20.64
N ALA A 349 -6.21 4.19 20.00
CA ALA A 349 -6.21 4.00 18.55
C ALA A 349 -7.59 4.17 17.86
N VAL A 350 -8.67 4.29 18.63
CA VAL A 350 -10.04 4.47 18.11
C VAL A 350 -10.48 5.94 18.13
N ASP A 351 -9.75 6.83 18.80
CA ASP A 351 -10.11 8.24 18.90
C ASP A 351 -9.60 9.03 17.68
N HIS A 352 -10.51 9.71 16.97
CA HIS A 352 -10.18 10.62 15.86
C HIS A 352 -9.37 11.86 16.29
N ARG A 353 -9.12 12.04 17.59
CA ARG A 353 -8.28 13.11 18.13
C ARG A 353 -6.80 12.78 18.17
N THR A 354 -6.40 11.51 17.95
CA THR A 354 -4.98 11.16 17.89
C THR A 354 -4.32 11.82 16.69
N PRO A 355 -3.06 12.27 16.81
CA PRO A 355 -2.29 12.71 15.67
C PRO A 355 -2.29 11.63 14.59
N PHE A 356 -2.33 12.07 13.34
CA PHE A 356 -2.33 11.16 12.21
C PHE A 356 -1.50 11.67 11.04
N GLN A 357 -1.11 10.73 10.20
CA GLN A 357 -0.69 10.94 8.83
C GLN A 357 -1.68 10.19 7.93
N GLN A 358 -2.20 10.86 6.92
CA GLN A 358 -3.15 10.27 6.00
C GLN A 358 -2.69 10.48 4.57
N TRP A 359 -2.77 9.42 3.78
CA TRP A 359 -2.56 9.43 2.34
C TRP A 359 -3.86 9.12 1.64
N THR A 360 -4.14 9.83 0.54
CA THR A 360 -5.22 9.46 -0.39
C THR A 360 -4.63 9.32 -1.77
N TYR A 361 -4.58 8.09 -2.28
CA TYR A 361 -4.01 7.73 -3.57
C TYR A 361 -5.13 7.58 -4.60
N ALA A 362 -5.12 8.37 -5.67
CA ALA A 362 -5.93 8.16 -6.87
C ALA A 362 -5.08 7.53 -7.97
N ILE A 363 -5.45 6.33 -8.39
CA ILE A 363 -4.65 5.46 -9.26
C ILE A 363 -5.40 5.25 -10.57
N TYR A 364 -4.70 5.47 -11.69
CA TYR A 364 -5.26 5.34 -13.02
C TYR A 364 -4.65 4.19 -13.81
N GLN A 365 -5.37 3.67 -14.80
CA GLN A 365 -4.90 2.61 -15.71
C GLN A 365 -3.60 2.94 -16.47
N THR A 366 -3.23 4.22 -16.57
CA THR A 366 -1.99 4.70 -17.20
C THR A 366 -0.76 4.51 -16.32
N GLY A 367 -0.94 4.22 -15.02
CA GLY A 367 0.14 4.12 -14.04
C GLY A 367 0.44 5.43 -13.30
N GLN A 368 -0.32 6.49 -13.58
CA GLN A 368 -0.32 7.71 -12.79
C GLN A 368 -0.98 7.46 -11.44
N VAL A 369 -0.31 7.89 -10.38
CA VAL A 369 -0.75 7.83 -8.99
C VAL A 369 -0.67 9.25 -8.44
N PHE A 370 -1.83 9.87 -8.21
CA PHE A 370 -1.92 11.15 -7.54
C PHE A 370 -2.11 10.89 -6.06
N VAL A 371 -1.37 11.61 -5.22
CA VAL A 371 -1.39 11.38 -3.78
C VAL A 371 -1.44 12.70 -3.05
N THR A 372 -2.45 12.83 -2.19
CA THR A 372 -2.47 13.87 -1.15
C THR A 372 -1.98 13.28 0.15
N VAL A 373 -1.17 14.05 0.87
CA VAL A 373 -0.71 13.72 2.21
C VAL A 373 -1.20 14.80 3.16
N GLU A 374 -1.86 14.38 4.23
CA GLU A 374 -2.36 15.23 5.30
C GLU A 374 -1.76 14.77 6.62
N CYS A 375 -1.00 15.64 7.27
CA CYS A 375 -0.28 15.32 8.51
C CYS A 375 -0.74 16.26 9.62
N THR A 376 -1.00 15.71 10.81
CA THR A 376 -1.06 16.50 12.03
C THR A 376 0.36 16.93 12.39
N THR A 377 0.57 18.23 12.55
CA THR A 377 1.90 18.80 12.79
C THR A 377 2.02 19.43 14.17
N GLU A 378 0.91 19.77 14.82
CA GLU A 378 0.88 20.24 16.21
C GLU A 378 -0.03 19.35 17.07
N SER A 379 0.58 18.68 18.06
CA SER A 379 -0.15 17.95 19.10
C SER A 379 0.69 17.81 20.37
N GLY A 380 0.19 18.34 21.49
CA GLY A 380 0.90 18.29 22.76
C GLY A 380 2.29 18.94 22.66
N SER A 381 3.35 18.12 22.77
CA SER A 381 4.75 18.55 22.64
C SER A 381 5.32 18.39 21.22
N PHE A 382 4.59 17.77 20.29
CA PHE A 382 5.04 17.63 18.92
C PHE A 382 4.73 18.88 18.11
N LYS A 383 5.80 19.57 17.71
CA LYS A 383 5.76 20.77 16.88
C LYS A 383 7.07 20.90 16.10
N PRO A 384 7.29 20.07 15.06
CA PRO A 384 8.56 20.02 14.36
C PRO A 384 8.80 21.30 13.55
N ASP A 385 10.01 21.84 13.61
CA ASP A 385 10.35 23.05 12.84
C ASP A 385 10.29 22.79 11.32
N SER A 386 10.52 21.55 10.90
CA SER A 386 10.52 21.13 9.50
C SER A 386 9.99 19.71 9.32
N ILE A 387 9.20 19.52 8.26
CA ILE A 387 8.73 18.22 7.77
C ILE A 387 9.16 18.12 6.32
N GLY A 388 9.74 16.98 5.94
CA GLY A 388 10.02 16.62 4.55
C GLY A 388 9.12 15.50 4.06
N LEU A 389 9.28 15.14 2.79
CA LEU A 389 8.70 13.95 2.18
C LEU A 389 9.82 13.10 1.58
N VAL A 390 9.70 11.77 1.63
CA VAL A 390 10.65 10.85 1.01
C VAL A 390 9.95 9.90 0.06
N VAL A 391 10.52 9.71 -1.13
CA VAL A 391 10.15 8.62 -2.04
C VAL A 391 11.35 7.72 -2.25
N SER A 392 11.14 6.40 -2.17
CA SER A 392 12.19 5.40 -2.16
C SER A 392 11.92 4.27 -3.16
N ARG A 393 12.98 3.71 -3.72
CA ARG A 393 12.91 2.62 -4.70
C ARG A 393 14.10 1.68 -4.49
N LYS A 394 13.91 0.39 -4.74
CA LYS A 394 14.99 -0.59 -4.83
C LYS A 394 16.06 -0.12 -5.82
N LEU A 395 17.28 -0.02 -5.34
CA LEU A 395 18.46 0.24 -6.16
C LEU A 395 18.69 -0.95 -7.10
N VAL A 396 19.00 -0.67 -8.35
CA VAL A 396 19.47 -1.67 -9.31
C VAL A 396 20.76 -1.18 -9.94
N ASP A 397 21.59 -2.12 -10.41
CA ASP A 397 22.85 -1.81 -11.08
C ASP A 397 22.65 -0.76 -12.19
N ASP A 398 23.56 0.21 -12.24
CA ASP A 398 23.58 1.31 -13.22
C ASP A 398 22.31 2.18 -13.26
N MET A 399 21.51 2.20 -12.18
CA MET A 399 20.36 3.11 -12.07
C MET A 399 20.83 4.56 -12.11
N VAL A 400 20.11 5.39 -12.87
CA VAL A 400 20.34 6.83 -12.96
C VAL A 400 19.23 7.52 -12.20
N ALA A 401 19.59 8.29 -11.18
CA ALA A 401 18.67 9.19 -10.50
C ALA A 401 18.99 10.63 -10.89
N GLY A 402 17.95 11.46 -10.93
CA GLY A 402 18.10 12.89 -11.14
C GLY A 402 16.98 13.65 -10.45
N LYS A 403 17.17 14.97 -10.38
CA LYS A 403 16.24 15.89 -9.75
C LYS A 403 16.25 17.22 -10.48
N HIS A 404 15.13 17.91 -10.39
CA HIS A 404 14.97 19.29 -10.79
C HIS A 404 14.42 20.05 -9.60
N GLU A 405 15.28 20.89 -9.02
CA GLU A 405 14.88 21.85 -7.99
C GLU A 405 14.38 23.13 -8.66
N PRO A 406 13.56 23.93 -7.95
CA PRO A 406 13.13 25.24 -8.43
C PRO A 406 14.36 26.07 -8.80
N ALA A 407 14.52 26.37 -10.09
CA ALA A 407 15.65 27.12 -10.55
C ALA A 407 15.47 28.61 -10.26
N GLY A 408 16.56 29.33 -9.98
CA GLY A 408 16.56 30.78 -10.09
C GLY A 408 16.12 31.23 -11.50
N LEU A 409 15.61 32.47 -11.62
CA LEU A 409 14.92 33.12 -12.76
C LEU A 409 15.49 32.95 -14.19
N ASN A 410 16.59 32.23 -14.39
CA ASN A 410 17.32 32.12 -15.66
C ASN A 410 17.09 30.80 -16.43
N LYS A 411 16.30 29.85 -15.91
CA LYS A 411 15.86 28.66 -16.67
C LYS A 411 14.50 28.91 -17.32
N ASP A 412 14.04 27.98 -18.16
CA ASP A 412 12.69 28.00 -18.77
C ASP A 412 11.66 28.48 -17.73
N PRO A 413 10.90 29.56 -18.00
CA PRO A 413 9.90 30.07 -17.07
C PRO A 413 8.88 29.01 -16.62
N LEU A 414 8.61 27.99 -17.43
CA LEU A 414 7.71 26.90 -17.06
C LEU A 414 8.32 25.96 -16.01
N LEU A 415 9.64 25.91 -15.89
CA LEU A 415 10.35 25.03 -14.96
C LEU A 415 10.72 25.73 -13.64
N GLN A 416 10.50 27.05 -13.51
CA GLN A 416 11.01 27.85 -12.40
C GLN A 416 10.36 27.52 -11.04
N HIS A 417 9.14 26.96 -11.05
CA HIS A 417 8.36 26.63 -9.86
C HIS A 417 8.10 25.12 -9.74
N LEU A 418 8.89 24.30 -10.43
CA LEU A 418 8.73 22.86 -10.39
C LEU A 418 9.78 22.24 -9.48
N SER A 419 9.34 21.25 -8.71
CA SER A 419 10.22 20.36 -7.96
C SER A 419 9.83 18.92 -8.29
N PHE A 420 10.73 18.20 -8.94
CA PHE A 420 10.50 16.81 -9.29
C PHE A 420 11.79 16.00 -9.28
N ALA A 421 11.66 14.70 -9.07
CA ALA A 421 12.76 13.77 -9.08
C ALA A 421 12.42 12.54 -9.90
N TRP A 422 13.45 11.87 -10.42
CA TRP A 422 13.29 10.64 -11.14
C TRP A 422 14.38 9.62 -10.80
N MET A 423 14.00 8.35 -10.85
CA MET A 423 14.88 7.21 -10.68
C MET A 423 14.64 6.24 -11.83
N GLU A 424 15.63 6.07 -12.70
CA GLU A 424 15.52 5.36 -13.97
C GLU A 424 16.50 4.18 -14.05
N GLU A 425 15.98 3.00 -14.39
CA GLU A 425 16.83 1.86 -14.68
C GLU A 425 17.63 2.02 -15.98
N PRO A 426 18.83 1.41 -16.08
CA PRO A 426 19.62 1.46 -17.30
C PRO A 426 18.84 0.94 -18.52
N LYS A 427 19.14 1.51 -19.68
CA LYS A 427 18.52 1.20 -20.98
C LYS A 427 17.03 1.58 -21.04
N ASN A 428 16.61 2.60 -20.30
CA ASN A 428 15.29 3.22 -20.35
C ASN A 428 14.15 2.22 -20.13
N LYS A 429 14.35 1.27 -19.20
CA LYS A 429 13.40 0.17 -18.99
C LYS A 429 12.20 0.60 -18.16
N THR A 430 12.46 1.07 -16.95
CA THR A 430 11.41 1.41 -15.98
C THR A 430 11.94 2.53 -15.11
N GLY A 431 11.28 3.68 -15.15
CA GLY A 431 11.59 4.79 -14.26
C GLY A 431 10.43 5.09 -13.34
N LEU A 432 10.73 5.79 -12.26
CA LEU A 432 9.78 6.44 -11.37
C LEU A 432 9.99 7.94 -11.51
N LEU A 433 8.92 8.70 -11.77
CA LEU A 433 8.88 10.15 -11.56
C LEU A 433 8.03 10.46 -10.36
N TRP A 434 8.53 11.40 -9.57
CA TRP A 434 7.82 12.00 -8.46
C TRP A 434 7.82 13.53 -8.64
N VAL A 435 6.63 14.12 -8.70
CA VAL A 435 6.42 15.56 -8.94
C VAL A 435 5.67 16.15 -7.76
N LEU A 436 6.21 17.19 -7.15
CA LEU A 436 5.56 17.92 -6.08
C LEU A 436 4.73 19.05 -6.69
N HIS A 437 3.46 19.17 -6.28
CA HIS A 437 2.58 20.20 -6.84
C HIS A 437 3.10 21.61 -6.53
N ASP A 438 3.33 21.92 -5.24
CA ASP A 438 3.85 23.22 -4.81
C ASP A 438 5.31 23.12 -4.38
N SER A 439 6.22 23.53 -5.27
CA SER A 439 7.65 23.53 -4.97
C SER A 439 8.06 24.48 -3.85
N ARG A 440 7.20 25.43 -3.43
CA ARG A 440 7.47 26.33 -2.30
C ARG A 440 7.34 25.62 -0.96
N GLN A 441 6.54 24.56 -0.89
CA GLN A 441 6.45 23.69 0.30
C GLN A 441 7.71 22.84 0.48
N TYR A 442 8.41 22.51 -0.60
CA TYR A 442 9.63 21.72 -0.57
C TYR A 442 10.64 22.19 -1.64
N PRO A 443 11.31 23.33 -1.41
CA PRO A 443 12.20 23.95 -2.38
C PRO A 443 13.52 23.20 -2.59
N GLN A 444 13.86 22.25 -1.71
CA GLN A 444 15.10 21.49 -1.79
C GLN A 444 14.80 20.01 -2.03
N LEU A 445 15.62 19.37 -2.86
CA LEU A 445 15.56 17.93 -3.10
C LEU A 445 16.92 17.31 -2.76
N ARG A 446 16.94 16.11 -2.21
CA ARG A 446 18.21 15.39 -1.98
C ARG A 446 18.06 13.93 -2.35
N GLY A 447 18.87 13.49 -3.31
CA GLY A 447 19.02 12.08 -3.64
C GLY A 447 19.98 11.41 -2.65
N MET A 448 19.64 10.19 -2.24
CA MET A 448 20.39 9.37 -1.30
C MET A 448 20.40 7.93 -1.80
N VAL A 449 21.45 7.19 -1.46
CA VAL A 449 21.59 5.78 -1.78
C VAL A 449 22.06 5.08 -0.52
N ASP A 450 21.26 4.12 -0.07
CA ASP A 450 21.62 3.21 1.00
C ASP A 450 22.03 1.87 0.35
N GLU A 451 23.34 1.62 0.34
CA GLU A 451 23.91 0.38 -0.21
C GLU A 451 23.61 -0.84 0.69
N ALA A 452 23.43 -0.64 2.00
CA ALA A 452 23.16 -1.73 2.94
C ALA A 452 21.76 -2.30 2.73
N THR A 453 20.76 -1.45 2.51
CA THR A 453 19.39 -1.88 2.19
C THR A 453 19.13 -1.98 0.69
N ASN A 454 20.08 -1.55 -0.15
CA ASN A 454 19.98 -1.49 -1.61
C ASN A 454 18.73 -0.70 -2.04
N VAL A 455 18.61 0.52 -1.51
CA VAL A 455 17.51 1.47 -1.77
C VAL A 455 18.10 2.81 -2.23
N ALA A 456 17.48 3.41 -3.24
CA ALA A 456 17.68 4.82 -3.56
C ALA A 456 16.46 5.62 -3.15
N SER A 457 16.70 6.78 -2.56
CA SER A 457 15.68 7.64 -2.00
C SER A 457 15.86 9.07 -2.49
N VAL A 458 14.76 9.81 -2.59
CA VAL A 458 14.79 11.25 -2.76
C VAL A 458 13.95 11.88 -1.65
N ALA A 459 14.57 12.77 -0.88
CA ALA A 459 13.89 13.61 0.10
C ALA A 459 13.56 14.98 -0.49
N ALA A 460 12.38 15.51 -0.19
CA ALA A 460 11.96 16.87 -0.46
C ALA A 460 11.77 17.61 0.86
N TYR A 461 12.36 18.81 0.99
CA TYR A 461 12.41 19.52 2.27
C TYR A 461 12.66 21.03 2.11
N GLY A 462 12.71 21.73 3.25
CA GLY A 462 13.16 23.12 3.35
C GLY A 462 12.04 24.17 3.26
N GLY A 463 10.78 23.77 3.13
CA GLY A 463 9.66 24.69 3.19
C GLY A 463 9.07 24.83 4.60
N ARG A 464 8.08 25.70 4.71
CA ARG A 464 7.46 26.02 5.99
C ARG A 464 6.38 25.00 6.34
N VAL A 465 6.44 24.47 7.55
CA VAL A 465 5.38 23.62 8.11
C VAL A 465 4.13 24.46 8.39
N GLU A 466 2.99 23.96 7.94
CA GLU A 466 1.68 24.53 8.24
C GLU A 466 1.07 23.85 9.47
N TYR A 467 0.40 24.63 10.31
CA TYR A 467 -0.17 24.20 11.59
C TYR A 467 -1.66 24.52 11.67
N PRO A 468 -2.47 23.69 12.36
CA PRO A 468 -2.10 22.45 13.07
C PRO A 468 -1.96 21.24 12.14
N THR A 469 -2.25 21.43 10.85
CA THR A 469 -2.25 20.39 9.83
C THR A 469 -1.48 20.89 8.63
N HIS A 470 -0.62 20.03 8.09
CA HIS A 470 0.12 20.28 6.87
C HIS A 470 -0.42 19.40 5.75
N LYS A 471 -0.69 20.00 4.59
CA LYS A 471 -1.25 19.31 3.42
C LYS A 471 -0.36 19.53 2.22
N THR A 472 -0.16 18.46 1.48
CA THR A 472 0.64 18.48 0.26
C THR A 472 0.07 17.49 -0.75
N ALA A 473 0.35 17.72 -2.02
CA ALA A 473 0.01 16.79 -3.10
C ALA A 473 1.22 16.54 -3.98
N SER A 474 1.31 15.32 -4.48
CA SER A 474 2.31 14.94 -5.47
C SER A 474 1.74 13.93 -6.46
N MET A 475 2.38 13.83 -7.61
CA MET A 475 2.13 12.79 -8.59
C MET A 475 3.33 11.84 -8.61
N MET A 476 3.05 10.54 -8.62
CA MET A 476 4.01 9.49 -8.95
C MET A 476 3.58 8.81 -10.24
N THR A 477 4.54 8.41 -11.06
CA THR A 477 4.25 7.60 -12.26
C THR A 477 5.38 6.65 -12.55
N VAL A 478 5.02 5.38 -12.85
CA VAL A 478 5.97 4.41 -13.40
C VAL A 478 5.79 4.38 -14.91
N TRP A 479 6.86 4.69 -15.63
CA TRP A 479 6.81 4.69 -17.09
C TRP A 479 6.97 3.27 -17.67
N PRO A 480 6.22 2.96 -18.74
CA PRO A 480 6.59 1.83 -19.58
C PRO A 480 7.93 2.08 -20.30
N THR A 481 8.57 0.98 -20.70
CA THR A 481 9.82 0.96 -21.47
C THR A 481 9.76 1.89 -22.69
N GLY A 482 10.69 2.85 -22.82
CA GLY A 482 10.89 3.63 -24.05
C GLY A 482 10.47 5.11 -24.04
N ASN A 483 9.81 5.61 -22.99
CA ASN A 483 9.36 7.01 -22.89
C ASN A 483 10.19 7.88 -21.91
N CYS A 484 11.40 7.45 -21.54
CA CYS A 484 12.21 8.12 -20.53
C CYS A 484 13.03 9.32 -21.04
N SER A 485 12.61 10.02 -22.10
CA SER A 485 13.31 11.26 -22.46
C SER A 485 13.07 12.32 -21.39
N GLU A 486 14.09 13.14 -21.14
CA GLU A 486 14.00 14.29 -20.24
C GLU A 486 12.77 15.16 -20.55
N SER A 487 12.52 15.42 -21.84
CA SER A 487 11.37 16.19 -22.31
C SER A 487 10.01 15.60 -21.93
N VAL A 488 9.86 14.27 -21.87
CA VAL A 488 8.60 13.63 -21.47
C VAL A 488 8.39 13.78 -19.96
N ARG A 489 9.46 13.65 -19.16
CA ARG A 489 9.41 13.86 -17.71
C ARG A 489 9.03 15.29 -17.38
N GLU A 490 9.69 16.24 -18.03
CA GLU A 490 9.41 17.68 -17.88
C GLU A 490 7.97 17.98 -18.30
N SER A 491 7.52 17.48 -19.45
CA SER A 491 6.15 17.71 -19.92
C SER A 491 5.11 17.20 -18.93
N GLN A 492 5.33 16.03 -18.33
CA GLN A 492 4.46 15.49 -17.28
C GLN A 492 4.50 16.29 -15.98
N ALA A 493 5.69 16.74 -15.56
CA ALA A 493 5.85 17.57 -14.38
C ALA A 493 5.17 18.92 -14.55
N ILE A 494 5.38 19.59 -15.70
CA ILE A 494 4.71 20.84 -16.02
C ILE A 494 3.19 20.61 -16.11
N TYR A 495 2.73 19.50 -16.74
CA TYR A 495 1.30 19.18 -16.86
C TYR A 495 0.61 19.09 -15.50
N TYR A 496 1.26 18.46 -14.52
CA TYR A 496 0.71 18.29 -13.18
C TYR A 496 0.73 19.57 -12.34
N CYS A 497 1.80 20.37 -12.42
CA CYS A 497 2.00 21.52 -11.53
C CYS A 497 1.46 22.84 -12.06
N GLN A 498 1.14 22.93 -13.35
CA GLN A 498 0.70 24.18 -13.95
C GLN A 498 -0.73 24.05 -14.44
N LYS A 499 -1.51 25.10 -14.16
CA LYS A 499 -2.80 25.33 -14.81
C LYS A 499 -2.62 25.29 -16.32
N MET A 500 -3.02 24.18 -16.94
CA MET A 500 -3.04 24.08 -18.39
C MET A 500 -4.13 24.99 -18.96
N ASP A 501 -3.95 25.39 -20.23
CA ASP A 501 -4.97 26.09 -21.04
C ASP A 501 -6.15 25.15 -21.40
N VAL A 502 -6.80 24.58 -20.39
CA VAL A 502 -8.08 23.89 -20.54
C VAL A 502 -9.17 24.95 -20.53
N LYS A 503 -9.79 25.18 -21.69
CA LYS A 503 -10.82 26.20 -21.83
C LYS A 503 -12.20 25.56 -21.75
N VAL A 504 -12.88 25.78 -20.62
CA VAL A 504 -14.29 25.42 -20.46
C VAL A 504 -15.14 26.46 -21.21
N VAL A 505 -15.69 26.08 -22.36
CA VAL A 505 -16.54 26.95 -23.20
C VAL A 505 -18.00 26.92 -22.73
N VAL A 506 -18.47 25.75 -22.30
CA VAL A 506 -19.79 25.54 -21.69
C VAL A 506 -19.61 24.79 -20.38
N GLY A 507 -20.21 25.32 -19.31
CA GLY A 507 -19.96 24.91 -17.92
C GLY A 507 -19.07 25.90 -17.17
N GLU A 508 -18.66 25.53 -15.96
CA GLU A 508 -17.73 26.30 -15.13
C GLU A 508 -16.69 25.39 -14.47
N ALA A 509 -15.44 25.83 -14.37
CA ALA A 509 -14.45 25.15 -13.57
C ALA A 509 -14.80 25.27 -12.08
N SER A 510 -14.70 24.17 -11.33
CA SER A 510 -15.03 24.12 -9.91
C SER A 510 -13.77 24.23 -9.06
N THR A 511 -13.57 25.39 -8.42
CA THR A 511 -12.34 25.73 -7.68
C THR A 511 -12.41 25.44 -6.17
N GLY A 512 -13.44 24.72 -5.73
CA GLY A 512 -13.74 24.51 -4.30
C GLY A 512 -13.77 23.03 -3.90
N SER A 513 -13.25 22.16 -4.77
CA SER A 513 -13.29 20.72 -4.54
C SER A 513 -12.28 20.30 -3.47
N LYS A 514 -12.61 19.30 -2.64
CA LYS A 514 -11.65 18.76 -1.67
C LYS A 514 -10.48 18.11 -2.44
N GLY A 515 -9.27 18.67 -2.30
CA GLY A 515 -8.07 18.20 -2.98
C GLY A 515 -7.58 19.10 -4.13
N ASP A 516 -8.32 20.16 -4.45
CA ASP A 516 -7.85 21.32 -5.21
C ASP A 516 -7.19 22.29 -4.21
N ILE A 517 -5.86 22.26 -4.17
CA ILE A 517 -5.04 22.91 -3.15
C ILE A 517 -4.90 24.42 -3.41
N ASP A 518 -4.78 24.81 -4.69
CA ASP A 518 -4.54 26.21 -5.07
C ASP A 518 -5.81 26.94 -5.58
N GLY A 519 -6.91 26.22 -5.75
CA GLY A 519 -8.20 26.75 -6.17
C GLY A 519 -8.24 27.11 -7.64
N ASP A 520 -7.44 26.46 -8.49
CA ASP A 520 -7.38 26.77 -9.92
C ASP A 520 -8.39 25.98 -10.77
N GLY A 521 -9.07 24.99 -10.17
CA GLY A 521 -10.03 24.08 -10.81
C GLY A 521 -9.45 22.73 -11.23
N PHE A 522 -8.15 22.50 -11.07
CA PHE A 522 -7.51 21.19 -11.13
C PHE A 522 -7.41 20.63 -9.71
N ASN A 523 -7.89 19.41 -9.49
CA ASN A 523 -7.79 18.75 -8.19
C ASN A 523 -6.51 17.90 -8.18
N GLU A 524 -5.48 18.35 -7.47
CA GLU A 524 -4.18 17.67 -7.41
C GLU A 524 -4.27 16.27 -6.82
N GLY A 525 -5.16 16.07 -5.84
CA GLY A 525 -5.34 14.77 -5.18
C GLY A 525 -6.00 13.72 -6.06
N LEU A 526 -6.89 14.15 -6.96
CA LEU A 526 -7.54 13.29 -7.94
C LEU A 526 -6.80 13.27 -9.28
N GLY A 527 -5.98 14.28 -9.59
CA GLY A 527 -5.37 14.48 -10.90
C GLY A 527 -6.38 14.83 -12.00
N ALA A 528 -7.45 15.56 -11.67
CA ALA A 528 -8.57 15.80 -12.58
C ALA A 528 -9.04 17.26 -12.59
N TYR A 529 -9.43 17.76 -13.78
CA TYR A 529 -10.11 19.03 -13.93
C TYR A 529 -11.56 18.91 -13.46
N MET A 530 -11.94 19.75 -12.52
CA MET A 530 -13.26 19.75 -11.89
C MET A 530 -14.19 20.69 -12.64
N ILE A 531 -15.32 20.19 -13.13
CA ILE A 531 -16.22 20.96 -13.99
C ILE A 531 -17.66 20.79 -13.52
N LYS A 532 -18.38 21.90 -13.39
CA LYS A 532 -19.84 21.91 -13.25
C LYS A 532 -20.49 22.15 -14.61
N PRO A 533 -21.53 21.38 -14.97
CA PRO A 533 -22.23 21.58 -16.22
C PRO A 533 -23.02 22.89 -16.22
N ASP A 534 -23.11 23.53 -17.39
CA ASP A 534 -24.10 24.59 -17.63
C ASP A 534 -25.35 23.94 -18.22
N ALA A 535 -26.44 24.00 -17.46
CA ALA A 535 -27.66 23.23 -17.70
C ALA A 535 -27.38 21.74 -17.92
N ASN A 536 -27.35 21.30 -19.18
CA ASN A 536 -27.26 19.92 -19.59
C ASN A 536 -26.00 19.60 -20.40
N GLN A 537 -25.01 20.51 -20.39
CA GLN A 537 -23.87 20.41 -21.28
C GLN A 537 -22.57 20.83 -20.59
N VAL A 538 -21.49 20.17 -21.00
CA VAL A 538 -20.11 20.61 -20.80
C VAL A 538 -19.43 20.61 -22.17
N HIS A 539 -18.65 21.65 -22.46
CA HIS A 539 -17.79 21.71 -23.64
C HIS A 539 -16.43 22.25 -23.21
N VAL A 540 -15.38 21.48 -23.50
CA VAL A 540 -14.01 21.80 -23.14
C VAL A 540 -13.13 21.73 -24.38
N GLU A 541 -12.43 22.84 -24.65
CA GLU A 541 -11.38 22.90 -25.67
C GLU A 541 -10.03 22.62 -25.02
N LEU A 542 -9.24 21.73 -25.64
CA LEU A 542 -7.92 21.32 -25.19
C LEU A 542 -6.89 21.74 -26.25
N ASP A 543 -5.84 22.48 -25.86
CA ASP A 543 -4.75 22.88 -26.77
C ASP A 543 -3.41 22.26 -26.37
N GLY A 544 -3.16 21.04 -26.88
CA GLY A 544 -1.91 20.32 -26.68
C GLY A 544 -0.71 20.86 -27.48
N ARG A 545 -0.89 21.89 -28.32
CA ARG A 545 0.20 22.42 -29.17
C ARG A 545 1.19 23.27 -28.39
N ARG A 546 0.71 23.97 -27.37
CA ARG A 546 1.56 24.75 -26.45
C ARG A 546 2.31 23.82 -25.52
N GLN A 547 1.58 22.85 -24.98
CA GLN A 547 2.11 21.87 -24.07
C GLN A 547 1.32 20.55 -24.19
N PRO A 548 2.01 19.41 -24.34
CA PRO A 548 1.33 18.12 -24.37
C PRO A 548 0.52 17.86 -23.10
N LEU A 549 -0.76 17.51 -23.24
CA LEU A 549 -1.60 17.06 -22.12
C LEU A 549 -1.46 15.55 -22.00
N VAL A 550 -0.98 15.07 -20.86
CA VAL A 550 -0.67 13.65 -20.67
C VAL A 550 -1.79 12.98 -19.89
N ASP A 551 -2.57 12.19 -20.61
CA ASP A 551 -3.67 11.38 -20.08
C ASP A 551 -4.70 12.19 -19.26
N PRO A 552 -5.25 13.30 -19.80
CA PRO A 552 -6.04 14.22 -19.00
C PRO A 552 -7.33 13.61 -18.47
N VAL A 553 -7.70 14.03 -17.26
CA VAL A 553 -8.88 13.53 -16.54
C VAL A 553 -9.81 14.69 -16.21
N PHE A 554 -11.11 14.46 -16.36
CA PHE A 554 -12.17 15.42 -16.08
C PHE A 554 -13.17 14.80 -15.11
N CYS A 555 -13.64 15.58 -14.14
CA CYS A 555 -14.64 15.17 -13.18
C CYS A 555 -15.83 16.13 -13.24
N ILE A 556 -16.97 15.63 -13.71
CA ILE A 556 -18.21 16.41 -13.87
C ILE A 556 -19.03 16.30 -12.59
N GLU A 557 -19.29 17.43 -11.95
CA GLU A 557 -20.04 17.53 -10.69
C GLU A 557 -21.55 17.69 -10.91
N GLY A 558 -22.37 17.31 -9.92
CA GLY A 558 -23.81 17.57 -9.95
C GLY A 558 -24.61 16.71 -10.95
N VAL A 559 -24.15 15.47 -11.21
CA VAL A 559 -24.71 14.59 -12.25
C VAL A 559 -25.29 13.28 -11.72
N ASN A 560 -25.51 13.17 -10.41
CA ASN A 560 -25.88 11.92 -9.71
C ASN A 560 -27.09 11.20 -10.34
N ASP A 561 -28.12 11.94 -10.75
CA ASP A 561 -29.38 11.39 -11.30
C ASP A 561 -29.52 11.59 -12.82
N ARG A 562 -28.39 11.70 -13.51
CA ARG A 562 -28.35 12.09 -14.92
C ARG A 562 -27.56 11.09 -15.75
N GLU A 563 -28.14 10.65 -16.86
CA GLU A 563 -27.42 9.91 -17.89
C GLU A 563 -26.45 10.84 -18.60
N ALA A 564 -25.27 10.36 -18.95
CA ALA A 564 -24.25 11.12 -19.65
C ALA A 564 -23.87 10.44 -20.96
N SER A 565 -23.77 11.23 -22.02
CA SER A 565 -23.13 10.85 -23.28
C SER A 565 -21.86 11.68 -23.43
N VAL A 566 -20.71 10.99 -23.49
CA VAL A 566 -19.39 11.63 -23.55
C VAL A 566 -18.84 11.46 -24.95
N TYR A 567 -18.43 12.56 -25.55
CA TYR A 567 -17.79 12.60 -26.86
C TYR A 567 -16.43 13.25 -26.75
N PHE A 568 -15.44 12.65 -27.39
CA PHE A 568 -14.10 13.20 -27.48
C PHE A 568 -13.68 13.20 -28.95
N ASP A 569 -13.28 14.36 -29.47
CA ASP A 569 -13.05 14.60 -30.90
C ASP A 569 -14.21 14.07 -31.78
N TYR A 570 -15.45 14.33 -31.34
CA TYR A 570 -16.70 13.91 -31.99
C TYR A 570 -16.96 12.39 -32.06
N ALA A 571 -16.14 11.57 -31.40
CA ALA A 571 -16.36 10.14 -31.24
C ALA A 571 -16.88 9.81 -29.83
N ILE A 572 -17.70 8.76 -29.70
CA ILE A 572 -18.14 8.27 -28.39
C ILE A 572 -16.90 7.85 -27.59
N HIS A 573 -16.81 8.32 -26.35
CA HIS A 573 -15.71 7.99 -25.45
C HIS A 573 -16.18 7.05 -24.35
N GLU A 574 -15.47 5.94 -24.17
CA GLU A 574 -15.90 4.84 -23.31
C GLU A 574 -15.21 4.81 -21.94
N SER A 575 -14.07 5.49 -21.78
CA SER A 575 -13.34 5.52 -20.50
C SER A 575 -13.99 6.54 -19.56
N VAL A 576 -15.16 6.15 -19.05
CA VAL A 576 -16.06 6.96 -18.25
C VAL A 576 -16.56 6.11 -17.07
N ALA A 577 -16.40 6.62 -15.86
CA ALA A 577 -16.87 5.98 -14.64
C ALA A 577 -17.73 6.95 -13.83
N ARG A 578 -18.73 6.42 -13.11
CA ARG A 578 -19.43 7.17 -12.09
C ARG A 578 -18.84 6.83 -10.73
N LEU A 579 -18.40 7.85 -10.01
CA LEU A 579 -17.87 7.69 -8.66
C LEU A 579 -19.00 7.38 -7.69
N SER A 580 -18.65 6.83 -6.52
CA SER A 580 -19.58 6.51 -5.43
C SER A 580 -20.38 7.70 -4.91
N ASP A 581 -19.89 8.93 -5.07
CA ASP A 581 -20.60 10.17 -4.74
C ASP A 581 -21.48 10.72 -5.89
N GLY A 582 -21.52 10.00 -7.02
CA GLY A 582 -22.35 10.28 -8.19
C GLY A 582 -21.71 11.18 -9.25
N ARG A 583 -20.53 11.75 -9.00
CA ARG A 583 -19.75 12.50 -10.00
C ARG A 583 -19.35 11.60 -11.18
N LEU A 584 -19.19 12.20 -12.37
CA LEU A 584 -18.77 11.49 -13.58
C LEU A 584 -17.29 11.75 -13.85
N LEU A 585 -16.46 10.72 -13.77
CA LEU A 585 -15.04 10.78 -14.09
C LEU A 585 -14.81 10.32 -15.53
N ILE A 586 -14.03 11.09 -16.28
CA ILE A 586 -13.70 10.84 -17.68
C ILE A 586 -12.19 10.89 -17.80
N GLN A 587 -11.55 9.78 -18.16
CA GLN A 587 -10.12 9.77 -18.47
C GLN A 587 -9.92 9.70 -19.97
N ILE A 588 -9.01 10.49 -20.52
CA ILE A 588 -8.60 10.40 -21.92
C ILE A 588 -7.20 9.77 -21.94
N PRO A 589 -7.04 8.44 -22.07
CA PRO A 589 -5.76 7.74 -21.90
C PRO A 589 -4.86 7.85 -23.15
N LYS A 590 -4.61 9.09 -23.58
CA LYS A 590 -3.65 9.43 -24.64
C LYS A 590 -3.00 10.78 -24.36
N THR A 591 -1.79 10.96 -24.89
CA THR A 591 -1.16 12.29 -24.96
C THR A 591 -1.82 13.13 -26.06
N ILE A 592 -2.29 14.33 -25.72
CA ILE A 592 -2.84 15.30 -26.66
C ILE A 592 -1.75 16.32 -27.01
N THR A 593 -1.34 16.37 -28.27
CA THR A 593 -0.31 17.29 -28.80
C THR A 593 -0.88 18.33 -29.79
N GLY A 594 -2.19 18.30 -30.02
CA GLY A 594 -2.93 19.17 -30.94
C GLY A 594 -4.15 19.79 -30.28
N GLU A 595 -5.04 20.38 -31.08
CA GLU A 595 -6.36 20.78 -30.61
C GLU A 595 -7.26 19.54 -30.50
N SER A 596 -8.00 19.45 -29.40
CA SER A 596 -9.01 18.42 -29.16
C SER A 596 -10.21 19.02 -28.42
N VAL A 597 -11.35 18.33 -28.50
CA VAL A 597 -12.59 18.77 -27.84
C VAL A 597 -13.19 17.62 -27.03
N LEU A 598 -13.61 17.93 -25.80
CA LEU A 598 -14.43 17.07 -24.96
C LEU A 598 -15.83 17.68 -24.82
N GLU A 599 -16.86 16.91 -25.14
CA GLU A 599 -18.26 17.29 -24.95
C GLU A 599 -18.97 16.26 -24.07
N VAL A 600 -19.75 16.75 -23.11
CA VAL A 600 -20.61 15.92 -22.26
C VAL A 600 -22.03 16.43 -22.36
N TYR A 601 -22.94 15.55 -22.76
CA TYR A 601 -24.38 15.82 -22.81
C TYR A 601 -25.09 15.04 -21.72
N LEU A 602 -25.86 15.75 -20.89
CA LEU A 602 -26.49 15.20 -19.71
C LEU A 602 -28.00 15.18 -19.86
N LYS A 603 -28.60 14.00 -19.72
CA LYS A 603 -30.05 13.81 -19.78
C LYS A 603 -30.57 13.45 -18.39
N ASN A 604 -31.72 14.01 -18.00
CA ASN A 604 -32.39 13.57 -16.79
C ASN A 604 -32.71 12.08 -16.93
N ALA A 605 -32.36 11.27 -15.92
CA ALA A 605 -32.82 9.90 -15.88
C ALA A 605 -34.36 9.90 -15.99
N PRO A 606 -34.97 8.99 -16.77
CA PRO A 606 -36.41 8.87 -16.80
C PRO A 606 -36.90 8.73 -15.36
N SER A 607 -37.78 9.63 -14.92
CA SER A 607 -38.36 9.51 -13.59
C SER A 607 -39.06 8.16 -13.53
N ASN A 608 -38.50 7.22 -12.76
CA ASN A 608 -39.20 6.00 -12.40
C ASN A 608 -40.39 6.44 -11.57
N SER A 609 -41.50 6.70 -12.26
CA SER A 609 -42.80 6.98 -11.68
C SER A 609 -43.27 5.67 -11.07
N GLN A 610 -42.82 5.43 -9.84
CA GLN A 610 -43.42 4.45 -8.94
C GLN A 610 -44.71 5.02 -8.34
#